data_AF-A0A6V7R397-F1
#
_entry.id   AF-A0A6V7R397-F1
#
_cell.length_a   1.000
_cell.length_b   1.000
_cell.length_c   1.000
_cell.angle_alpha   90.00
_cell.angle_beta   90.00
_cell.angle_gamma   90.00
#
_symmetry.space_group_name_H-M   'P 1'
#
loop_
_entity.id
_entity.type
_entity.pdbx_description
1 polymer ?
#
loop_
_entity_poly.entity_id
_entity_poly.type
_entity_poly.pdbx_seq_one_letter_code
_entity_poly.pdbx_strand_id
1 'polypeptide(L)'
;MGIFDFLKGENNEEDTLPKEKFIELSTGLDDFEDPSWAQVESALKDVDESEDSFATLSFNHYGLAIDAIQCAMVDGEYVFEALPAQESEEFGKIYHRDDLTYEEVLERFKLFYEEQKVKDYHTFEEDSFNS
;
A
#
# COMPACT_ATOMS: atom_id res chain seq x y z
N MET A 1 51.54 13.81 -10.96
CA MET A 1 52.20 13.11 -9.83
C MET A 1 52.50 14.20 -8.80
N GLY A 2 51.67 14.49 -7.80
CA GLY A 2 50.99 13.60 -6.87
C GLY A 2 51.82 13.58 -5.58
N ILE A 3 51.22 13.89 -4.43
CA ILE A 3 51.38 13.25 -3.10
C ILE A 3 51.09 14.22 -1.92
N PHE A 4 50.16 13.77 -1.06
CA PHE A 4 49.93 14.14 0.34
C PHE A 4 49.28 15.49 0.67
N ASP A 5 48.39 15.59 1.64
CA ASP A 5 47.49 14.68 2.35
C ASP A 5 46.77 15.62 3.34
N PHE A 6 45.46 15.78 3.24
CA PHE A 6 44.71 16.29 4.37
C PHE A 6 43.32 15.66 4.37
N LEU A 7 43.33 14.37 4.65
CA LEU A 7 42.55 13.77 5.72
C LEU A 7 41.11 14.27 5.93
N LYS A 8 40.23 13.28 5.76
CA LYS A 8 39.09 12.92 6.62
C LYS A 8 37.75 13.58 6.32
N GLY A 9 36.88 12.73 5.79
CA GLY A 9 35.45 12.79 6.02
C GLY A 9 34.70 12.13 4.89
N GLU A 10 34.72 10.80 4.85
CA GLU A 10 33.70 10.02 4.15
C GLU A 10 32.35 10.32 4.81
N ASN A 11 31.70 11.41 4.41
CA ASN A 11 30.26 11.51 4.47
C ASN A 11 29.78 11.23 3.05
N ASN A 12 29.72 9.93 2.70
CA ASN A 12 28.65 9.47 1.82
C ASN A 12 27.35 9.61 2.62
N GLU A 13 26.93 10.84 2.88
CA GLU A 13 25.51 11.12 2.91
C GLU A 13 25.12 10.96 1.44
N GLU A 14 24.63 9.77 1.08
CA GLU A 14 23.75 9.69 -0.07
C GLU A 14 22.69 10.76 0.19
N ASP A 15 22.81 11.89 -0.49
CA ASP A 15 21.70 12.78 -0.78
C ASP A 15 20.68 11.90 -1.50
N THR A 16 19.88 11.15 -0.72
CA THR A 16 18.74 10.41 -1.22
C THR A 16 17.78 11.49 -1.67
N LEU A 17 17.86 11.81 -2.96
CA LEU A 17 16.90 12.68 -3.61
C LEU A 17 15.50 12.21 -3.21
N PRO A 18 14.57 13.12 -2.90
CA PRO A 18 13.19 12.75 -2.59
C PRO A 18 12.68 11.83 -3.69
N LYS A 19 12.22 10.63 -3.32
CA LYS A 19 11.62 9.70 -4.28
C LYS A 19 10.38 10.35 -4.89
N GLU A 20 10.19 10.16 -6.19
CA GLU A 20 9.03 10.72 -6.90
C GLU A 20 7.75 10.09 -6.37
N LYS A 21 6.71 10.91 -6.19
CA LYS A 21 5.40 10.44 -5.74
C LYS A 21 4.67 9.80 -6.91
N PHE A 22 4.13 8.60 -6.71
CA PHE A 22 3.31 7.93 -7.72
C PHE A 22 2.21 7.09 -7.05
N ILE A 23 1.13 6.88 -7.80
CA ILE A 23 0.03 6.00 -7.39
C ILE A 23 0.16 4.73 -8.22
N GLU A 24 -0.04 3.57 -7.60
CA GLU A 24 0.00 2.29 -8.29
C GLU A 24 -1.20 1.44 -7.90
N LEU A 25 -1.82 0.81 -8.90
CA LEU A 25 -2.77 -0.28 -8.72
C LEU A 25 -2.11 -1.57 -9.18
N SER A 26 -1.86 -2.49 -8.25
CA SER A 26 -1.39 -3.84 -8.53
C SER A 26 -2.53 -4.84 -8.42
N THR A 27 -2.53 -5.81 -9.32
CA THR A 27 -3.45 -6.94 -9.33
C THR A 27 -2.67 -8.24 -9.50
N GLY A 28 -3.32 -9.39 -9.45
CA GLY A 28 -2.68 -10.67 -9.76
C GLY A 28 -2.05 -10.77 -11.15
N LEU A 29 -2.42 -9.89 -12.09
CA LEU A 29 -2.03 -9.99 -13.51
C LEU A 29 -1.31 -8.77 -14.05
N ASP A 30 -1.72 -7.58 -13.61
CA ASP A 30 -1.28 -6.31 -14.17
C ASP A 30 -1.00 -5.28 -13.06
N ASP A 31 -0.05 -4.38 -13.36
CA ASP A 31 0.25 -3.20 -12.57
C ASP A 31 -0.06 -1.95 -13.41
N PHE A 32 -0.68 -0.94 -12.78
CA PHE A 32 -1.05 0.32 -13.41
C PHE A 32 -0.46 1.50 -12.62
N GLU A 33 0.45 2.23 -13.25
CA GLU A 33 0.88 3.55 -12.75
C GLU A 33 -0.20 4.60 -12.99
N ASP A 34 -0.45 5.45 -12.00
CA ASP A 34 -1.46 6.51 -11.97
C ASP A 34 -2.85 6.03 -12.45
N PRO A 35 -3.42 4.99 -11.81
CA PRO A 35 -4.66 4.37 -12.25
C PRO A 35 -5.83 5.37 -12.21
N SER A 36 -6.68 5.33 -13.23
CA SER A 36 -7.97 5.99 -13.18
C SER A 36 -8.91 5.26 -12.20
N TRP A 37 -9.87 5.99 -11.62
CA TRP A 37 -10.90 5.36 -10.78
C TRP A 37 -11.64 4.20 -11.48
N ALA A 38 -11.86 4.31 -12.80
CA ALA A 38 -12.50 3.24 -13.57
C ALA A 38 -11.65 1.96 -13.62
N GLN A 39 -10.32 2.08 -13.63
CA GLN A 39 -9.42 0.91 -13.55
C GLN A 39 -9.45 0.30 -12.15
N VAL A 40 -9.45 1.12 -11.10
CA VAL A 40 -9.59 0.64 -9.72
C VAL A 40 -10.92 -0.11 -9.55
N GLU A 41 -12.03 0.49 -9.99
CA GLU A 41 -13.36 -0.16 -9.91
C GLU A 41 -13.42 -1.46 -10.72
N SER A 42 -12.77 -1.52 -11.89
CA SER A 42 -12.69 -2.76 -12.68
C SER A 42 -11.91 -3.83 -11.93
N ALA A 43 -10.73 -3.50 -11.42
CA ALA A 43 -9.89 -4.45 -10.69
C ALA A 43 -10.63 -5.06 -9.48
N LEU A 44 -11.37 -4.24 -8.73
CA LEU A 44 -12.17 -4.71 -7.59
C LEU A 44 -13.28 -5.71 -7.98
N LYS A 45 -13.88 -5.54 -9.17
CA LYS A 45 -14.91 -6.47 -9.68
C LYS A 45 -14.33 -7.79 -10.15
N ASP A 46 -13.07 -7.78 -10.55
CA ASP A 46 -12.38 -8.94 -11.10
C ASP A 46 -11.73 -9.81 -10.01
N VAL A 47 -11.69 -9.33 -8.76
CA VAL A 47 -11.26 -10.12 -7.59
C VAL A 47 -12.20 -11.30 -7.33
N ASP A 48 -11.63 -12.49 -7.19
CA ASP A 48 -12.30 -13.77 -6.94
C ASP A 48 -11.53 -14.61 -5.89
N GLU A 49 -11.99 -15.83 -5.62
CA GLU A 49 -11.41 -16.73 -4.59
C GLU A 49 -10.08 -17.39 -5.01
N SER A 50 -9.47 -17.01 -6.14
CA SER A 50 -8.19 -17.60 -6.54
C SER A 50 -7.05 -17.06 -5.68
N GLU A 51 -6.05 -17.91 -5.33
CA GLU A 51 -4.94 -17.52 -4.44
C GLU A 51 -4.14 -16.29 -4.94
N ASP A 52 -4.07 -16.10 -6.25
CA ASP A 52 -3.36 -14.97 -6.88
C ASP A 52 -4.29 -13.77 -7.16
N SER A 53 -5.54 -13.79 -6.68
CA SER A 53 -6.57 -12.79 -6.99
C SER A 53 -6.68 -11.73 -5.91
N PHE A 54 -6.18 -10.54 -6.23
CA PHE A 54 -6.19 -9.39 -5.33
C PHE A 54 -6.20 -8.09 -6.10
N ALA A 55 -6.51 -7.01 -5.40
CA ALA A 55 -6.30 -5.64 -5.85
C ALA A 55 -5.65 -4.83 -4.73
N THR A 56 -4.52 -4.19 -5.03
CA THR A 56 -3.77 -3.35 -4.10
C THR A 56 -3.62 -1.96 -4.68
N LEU A 57 -4.06 -0.94 -3.97
CA LEU A 57 -3.91 0.47 -4.35
C LEU A 57 -2.92 1.13 -3.39
N SER A 58 -1.85 1.69 -3.93
CA SER A 58 -0.78 2.32 -3.16
C SER A 58 -0.49 3.77 -3.58
N PHE A 59 -0.11 4.58 -2.60
CA PHE A 59 0.30 5.98 -2.73
C PHE A 59 1.75 6.11 -2.25
N ASN A 60 2.68 5.79 -3.15
CA ASN A 60 4.08 5.66 -2.81
C ASN A 60 4.75 7.02 -2.59
N HIS A 61 5.48 7.14 -1.48
CA HIS A 61 6.27 8.34 -1.12
C HIS A 61 5.41 9.58 -0.84
N TYR A 62 4.12 9.40 -0.53
CA TYR A 62 3.24 10.51 -0.18
C TYR A 62 3.47 11.05 1.23
N GLY A 63 4.17 10.30 2.09
CA GLY A 63 4.37 10.61 3.51
C GLY A 63 3.09 10.38 4.32
N LEU A 64 2.35 9.33 3.99
CA LEU A 64 1.10 8.96 4.65
C LEU A 64 1.39 8.03 5.84
N ALA A 65 0.39 7.82 6.69
CA ALA A 65 0.47 6.78 7.72
C ALA A 65 0.19 5.38 7.13
N ILE A 66 -0.67 5.32 6.12
CA ILE A 66 -1.06 4.14 5.35
C ILE A 66 -0.65 4.43 3.92
N ASP A 67 0.28 3.66 3.38
CA ASP A 67 0.74 3.83 2.00
C ASP A 67 -0.04 2.95 1.03
N ALA A 68 -0.65 1.86 1.49
CA ALA A 68 -1.43 0.99 0.63
C ALA A 68 -2.66 0.41 1.32
N ILE A 69 -3.66 0.10 0.51
CA ILE A 69 -4.80 -0.74 0.87
C ILE A 69 -4.88 -1.90 -0.10
N GLN A 70 -5.42 -3.03 0.34
CA GLN A 70 -5.65 -4.17 -0.52
C GLN A 70 -6.93 -4.93 -0.18
N CYS A 71 -7.41 -5.70 -1.13
CA CYS A 71 -8.46 -6.67 -0.88
C CYS A 71 -8.27 -7.96 -1.68
N ALA A 72 -8.79 -9.05 -1.14
CA ALA A 72 -8.93 -10.36 -1.76
C ALA A 72 -10.30 -10.95 -1.40
N MET A 73 -10.70 -12.06 -2.02
CA MET A 73 -11.91 -12.79 -1.66
C MET A 73 -11.56 -14.11 -0.99
N VAL A 74 -12.15 -14.37 0.18
CA VAL A 74 -11.95 -15.59 0.98
C VAL A 74 -13.33 -16.09 1.41
N ASP A 75 -13.60 -17.37 1.16
CA ASP A 75 -14.88 -18.03 1.53
C ASP A 75 -16.14 -17.27 1.06
N GLY A 76 -16.06 -16.62 -0.11
CA GLY A 76 -17.17 -15.88 -0.73
C GLY A 76 -17.38 -14.46 -0.21
N GLU A 77 -16.51 -13.98 0.68
CA GLU A 77 -16.56 -12.63 1.25
C GLU A 77 -15.26 -11.88 0.97
N TYR A 78 -15.32 -10.55 0.92
CA TYR A 78 -14.12 -9.76 0.74
C TYR A 78 -13.39 -9.56 2.06
N VAL A 79 -12.08 -9.71 1.99
CA VAL A 79 -11.13 -9.33 3.01
C VAL A 79 -10.48 -8.01 2.59
N PHE A 80 -10.32 -7.09 3.52
CA PHE A 80 -9.71 -5.78 3.31
C PHE A 80 -8.58 -5.55 4.31
N GLU A 81 -7.46 -5.06 3.79
CA GLU A 81 -6.29 -4.72 4.59
C GLU A 81 -5.81 -3.30 4.29
N ALA A 82 -5.29 -2.63 5.32
CA ALA A 82 -4.56 -1.38 5.18
C ALA A 82 -3.14 -1.55 5.72
N LEU A 83 -2.17 -1.15 4.90
CA LEU A 83 -0.75 -1.36 5.10
C LEU A 83 -0.07 -0.03 5.50
N PRO A 84 0.56 0.03 6.67
CA PRO A 84 1.32 1.19 7.11
C PRO A 84 2.45 1.55 6.16
N ALA A 85 2.81 2.82 6.13
CA ALA A 85 3.97 3.31 5.40
C ALA A 85 5.27 2.64 5.89
N GLN A 86 6.21 2.42 4.98
CA GLN A 86 7.47 1.72 5.28
C GLN A 86 8.31 2.44 6.34
N GLU A 87 8.27 3.76 6.33
CA GLU A 87 8.96 4.64 7.28
C GLU A 87 8.22 4.83 8.61
N SER A 88 7.01 4.27 8.77
CA SER A 88 6.21 4.44 9.99
C SER A 88 6.65 3.49 11.12
N GLU A 89 6.40 3.89 12.38
CA GLU A 89 6.63 3.03 13.56
C GLU A 89 5.73 1.77 13.54
N GLU A 90 4.67 1.81 12.75
CA GLU A 90 3.69 0.75 12.62
C GLU A 90 4.02 -0.20 11.47
N PHE A 91 5.13 0.01 10.75
CA PHE A 91 5.55 -0.86 9.65
C PHE A 91 5.63 -2.33 10.08
N GLY A 92 5.05 -3.21 9.25
CA GLY A 92 4.92 -4.64 9.55
C GLY A 92 3.64 -5.02 10.32
N LYS A 93 2.84 -4.05 10.74
CA LYS A 93 1.48 -4.27 11.24
C LYS A 93 0.46 -4.20 10.11
N ILE A 94 -0.71 -4.78 10.32
CA ILE A 94 -1.81 -4.76 9.34
C ILE A 94 -3.10 -4.36 10.05
N TYR A 95 -3.86 -3.47 9.44
CA TYR A 95 -5.26 -3.27 9.83
C TYR A 95 -6.14 -4.14 8.95
N HIS A 96 -6.93 -5.01 9.57
CA HIS A 96 -7.64 -6.09 8.90
C HIS A 96 -9.15 -6.02 9.11
N ARG A 97 -9.92 -6.31 8.06
CA ARG A 97 -11.38 -6.43 8.10
C ARG A 97 -11.85 -7.54 7.17
N ASP A 98 -12.54 -8.52 7.75
CA ASP A 98 -13.21 -9.62 7.05
C ASP A 98 -14.70 -9.32 6.82
N ASP A 99 -15.36 -10.28 6.18
CA ASP A 99 -16.82 -10.37 6.01
C ASP A 99 -17.42 -9.14 5.29
N LEU A 100 -16.68 -8.56 4.33
CA LEU A 100 -17.12 -7.37 3.60
C LEU A 100 -17.86 -7.71 2.31
N THR A 101 -18.87 -6.90 2.00
CA THR A 101 -19.50 -6.87 0.68
C THR A 101 -18.66 -6.11 -0.34
N TYR A 102 -18.91 -6.35 -1.63
CA TYR A 102 -18.30 -5.58 -2.72
C TYR A 102 -18.52 -4.07 -2.56
N GLU A 103 -19.74 -3.65 -2.21
CA GLU A 103 -20.08 -2.23 -2.01
C GLU A 103 -19.26 -1.59 -0.88
N GLU A 104 -19.01 -2.35 0.19
CA GLU A 104 -18.22 -1.90 1.34
C GLU A 104 -16.73 -1.77 1.02
N VAL A 105 -16.18 -2.66 0.19
CA VAL A 105 -14.81 -2.55 -0.32
C VAL A 105 -14.70 -1.38 -1.29
N LEU A 106 -15.65 -1.24 -2.22
CA LEU A 106 -15.67 -0.15 -3.19
C LEU A 106 -15.69 1.22 -2.50
N GLU A 107 -16.47 1.38 -1.43
CA GLU A 107 -16.51 2.62 -0.63
C GLU A 107 -15.15 2.92 0.03
N ARG A 108 -14.48 1.89 0.58
CA ARG A 108 -13.15 2.02 1.19
C ARG A 108 -12.09 2.42 0.19
N PHE A 109 -12.04 1.76 -0.97
CA PHE A 109 -11.13 2.10 -2.05
C PHE A 109 -11.38 3.49 -2.59
N LYS A 110 -12.65 3.90 -2.72
CA LYS A 110 -12.99 5.24 -3.17
C LYS A 110 -12.51 6.31 -2.21
N LEU A 111 -12.74 6.11 -0.91
CA LEU A 111 -12.29 7.05 0.12
C LEU A 111 -10.76 7.18 0.14
N PHE A 112 -10.03 6.07 -0.04
CA PHE A 112 -8.58 6.11 -0.10
C PHE A 112 -8.06 6.77 -1.38
N TYR A 113 -8.69 6.48 -2.53
CA TYR A 113 -8.36 7.10 -3.80
C TYR A 113 -8.56 8.62 -3.80
N GLU A 114 -9.67 9.10 -3.23
CA GLU A 114 -10.04 10.52 -3.23
C GLU A 114 -9.38 11.31 -2.09
N GLU A 115 -9.26 10.72 -0.90
CA GLU A 115 -8.87 11.44 0.34
C GLU A 115 -7.65 10.86 1.07
N GLN A 116 -7.11 9.73 0.62
CA GLN A 116 -6.02 9.00 1.29
C GLN A 116 -6.34 8.68 2.77
N LYS A 117 -7.61 8.39 3.03
CA LYS A 117 -8.12 7.95 4.34
C LYS A 117 -8.67 6.54 4.25
N VAL A 118 -8.54 5.79 5.34
CA VAL A 118 -9.15 4.46 5.48
C VAL A 118 -10.36 4.55 6.39
N LYS A 119 -11.51 4.07 5.91
CA LYS A 119 -12.77 4.10 6.63
C LYS A 119 -12.69 3.22 7.88
N ASP A 120 -13.22 3.73 8.99
CA ASP A 120 -13.25 3.06 10.31
C ASP A 120 -11.86 2.64 10.85
N TYR A 121 -10.80 3.22 10.30
CA TYR A 121 -9.44 3.01 10.77
C TYR A 121 -9.25 3.72 12.11
N HIS A 122 -8.95 2.94 13.15
CA HIS A 122 -8.77 3.44 14.52
C HIS A 122 -7.32 3.30 15.00
N THR A 123 -6.67 2.17 14.73
CA THR A 123 -5.26 1.84 15.04
C THR A 123 -4.85 0.57 14.27
N PHE A 124 -3.56 0.38 13.97
CA PHE A 124 -3.05 -0.90 13.47
C PHE A 124 -2.95 -1.93 14.61
N GLU A 125 -3.17 -3.20 14.29
CA GLU A 125 -2.95 -4.32 15.20
C GLU A 125 -1.67 -5.06 14.77
N GLU A 126 -0.88 -5.56 15.72
CA GLU A 126 0.24 -6.44 15.37
C GLU A 126 -0.33 -7.69 14.71
N ASP A 127 0.02 -7.88 13.45
CA ASP A 127 -0.33 -9.08 12.75
C ASP A 127 0.47 -10.23 13.35
N SER A 128 -0.24 -11.12 14.05
CA SER A 128 0.38 -12.27 14.67
C SER A 128 0.31 -13.44 13.70
N PHE A 129 1.17 -13.42 12.69
CA PHE A 129 1.63 -14.64 12.02
C PHE A 129 2.45 -15.49 13.02
N ASN A 130 1.79 -16.03 14.04
CA ASN A 130 2.38 -16.94 14.99
C ASN A 130 2.13 -18.39 14.56
N SER A 131 3.20 -18.94 13.96
CA SER A 131 3.65 -20.36 13.94
C SER A 131 2.99 -21.33 12.96
#